data_AF-A0A962YGK7-F1
#
_entry.id   AF-A0A962YGK7-F1
#
_cell.length_a   1.000
_cell.length_b   1.000
_cell.length_c   1.000
_cell.angle_alpha   90.00
_cell.angle_beta   90.00
_cell.angle_gamma   90.00
#
_symmetry.space_group_name_H-M   'P 1'
#
loop_
_entity.id
_entity.type
_entity.pdbx_description
1 polymer ?
#
loop_
_entity_poly.entity_id
_entity_poly.type
_entity_poly.pdbx_seq_one_letter_code
_entity_poly.pdbx_strand_id
1 'polypeptide(L)'
;NVLYRQAEMGLISNVYTLKILNMDQREHTYQLTVSGIEGLELDSDVSRFSLKSGEVLSTALSVKADPVYLKSPSTEILFTLQDVDDPAMRTEEHARFLGPTGG
;
A
#
# COMPACT_ATOMS: atom_id res chain seq x y z
N ASN A 1 -10.03 4.61 -21.82
CA ASN A 1 -8.94 4.13 -20.96
C ASN A 1 -9.54 3.31 -19.84
N VAL A 2 -9.27 2.00 -19.81
CA VAL A 2 -9.83 1.08 -18.81
C VAL A 2 -8.89 1.09 -17.60
N LEU A 3 -9.37 1.66 -16.50
CA LEU A 3 -8.59 2.00 -15.29
C LEU A 3 -8.60 0.91 -14.21
N TYR A 4 -9.14 -0.29 -14.49
CA TYR A 4 -9.07 -1.43 -13.58
C TYR A 4 -8.95 -2.75 -14.34
N ARG A 5 -8.24 -3.71 -13.75
CA ARG A 5 -8.23 -5.11 -14.19
C ARG A 5 -8.91 -5.91 -13.09
N GLN A 6 -9.98 -6.62 -13.42
CA GLN A 6 -10.61 -7.57 -12.50
C GLN A 6 -9.53 -8.63 -12.18
N ALA A 7 -9.05 -8.69 -10.93
CA ALA A 7 -8.12 -9.74 -10.54
C ALA A 7 -8.88 -11.07 -10.50
N GLU A 8 -8.16 -12.19 -10.57
CA GLU A 8 -8.78 -13.51 -10.38
C GLU A 8 -9.61 -13.50 -9.08
N MET A 9 -10.84 -14.01 -9.15
CA MET A 9 -11.87 -14.00 -8.09
C MET A 9 -12.71 -12.72 -7.92
N GLY A 10 -12.60 -11.72 -8.81
CA GLY A 10 -13.54 -10.58 -8.79
C GLY A 10 -13.15 -9.42 -7.86
N LEU A 11 -11.94 -9.47 -7.28
CA LEU A 11 -11.38 -8.37 -6.50
C LEU A 11 -11.04 -7.17 -7.38
N ILE A 12 -11.15 -5.98 -6.78
CA ILE A 12 -10.70 -4.72 -7.38
C ILE A 12 -9.24 -4.52 -6.99
N SER A 13 -8.40 -4.13 -7.95
CA SER A 13 -6.97 -3.90 -7.74
C SER A 13 -6.61 -2.47 -8.15
N ASN A 14 -5.95 -1.74 -7.26
CA ASN A 14 -5.35 -0.44 -7.53
C ASN A 14 -3.82 -0.59 -7.42
N VAL A 15 -3.08 0.05 -8.34
CA VAL A 15 -1.62 0.01 -8.35
C VAL A 15 -1.08 1.38 -7.92
N TYR A 16 -0.11 1.35 -7.01
CA TYR A 16 0.56 2.53 -6.47
C TYR A 16 2.07 2.41 -6.69
N THR A 17 2.76 3.54 -6.78
CA THR A 17 4.22 3.58 -6.79
C THR A 17 4.72 3.97 -5.41
N LEU A 18 5.46 3.06 -4.78
CA LEU A 18 6.14 3.30 -3.52
C LEU A 18 7.53 3.85 -3.79
N LYS A 19 7.88 4.93 -3.09
CA LYS A 19 9.25 5.46 -3.06
C LYS A 19 9.65 5.77 -1.63
N ILE A 20 10.64 5.06 -1.13
CA ILE A 20 11.13 5.19 0.24
C ILE A 20 12.63 5.44 0.20
N LEU A 21 13.11 6.39 0.98
CA LEU A 21 14.52 6.67 1.21
C LEU A 21 14.80 6.47 2.69
N ASN A 22 15.75 5.59 3.02
CA ASN A 22 16.29 5.54 4.39
C ASN A 22 17.31 6.69 4.56
N MET A 23 16.91 7.73 5.29
CA MET A 23 17.76 8.90 5.57
C MET A 23 18.64 8.74 6.81
N ASP A 24 18.53 7.64 7.54
CA ASP A 24 19.35 7.36 8.71
C ASP A 24 20.69 6.70 8.30
N GLN A 25 21.63 6.65 9.24
CA GLN A 25 22.97 6.10 9.06
C GLN A 25 23.04 4.58 9.32
N ARG A 26 21.91 3.94 9.64
CA ARG A 26 21.83 2.50 9.88
C ARG A 26 20.82 1.84 8.95
N GLU A 27 20.99 0.54 8.74
CA GLU A 27 19.97 -0.27 8.10
C GLU A 27 18.75 -0.38 9.01
N HIS A 28 17.57 -0.34 8.39
CA HIS A 28 16.28 -0.41 9.06
C HIS A 28 15.41 -1.45 8.36
N THR A 29 14.56 -2.13 9.12
CA THR A 29 13.57 -3.05 8.56
C THR A 29 12.20 -2.46 8.78
N TYR A 30 11.46 -2.30 7.70
CA TYR A 30 10.15 -1.67 7.72
C TYR A 30 9.04 -2.69 7.50
N GLN A 31 7.92 -2.47 8.17
CA GLN A 31 6.64 -3.08 7.87
C GLN A 31 5.76 -2.03 7.18
N LEU A 32 5.30 -2.33 5.97
CA LEU A 32 4.28 -1.58 5.26
C LEU A 32 2.91 -2.22 5.50
N THR A 33 1.93 -1.43 5.90
CA THR A 33 0.53 -1.83 6.02
C THR A 33 -0.39 -0.84 5.32
N VAL A 34 -1.61 -1.27 5.04
CA VAL A 34 -2.65 -0.44 4.44
C VAL A 34 -3.97 -0.66 5.18
N SER A 35 -4.72 0.42 5.36
CA SER A 35 -6.01 0.41 6.05
C SER A 35 -7.01 1.35 5.37
N GLY A 36 -8.27 1.32 5.80
CA GLY A 36 -9.35 2.21 5.32
C GLY A 36 -10.50 1.46 4.64
N ILE A 37 -10.24 0.25 4.15
CA ILE A 37 -11.25 -0.71 3.67
C ILE A 37 -11.03 -2.04 4.39
N GLU A 38 -12.11 -2.72 4.72
CA GLU A 38 -12.06 -4.05 5.35
C GLU A 38 -11.49 -5.09 4.39
N GLY A 39 -10.58 -5.93 4.89
CA GLY A 39 -9.98 -7.00 4.10
C GLY A 39 -9.05 -6.54 2.98
N LEU A 40 -8.43 -5.35 3.10
CA LEU A 40 -7.41 -4.93 2.13
C LEU A 40 -6.23 -5.90 2.09
N GLU A 41 -5.84 -6.26 0.88
CA GLU A 41 -4.68 -7.10 0.62
C GLU A 41 -3.58 -6.26 -0.04
N LEU A 42 -2.38 -6.30 0.55
CA LEU A 42 -1.16 -5.77 -0.03
C LEU A 42 -0.34 -6.92 -0.59
N ASP A 43 0.36 -6.72 -1.70
CA ASP A 43 1.32 -7.71 -2.20
C ASP A 43 2.33 -8.10 -1.09
N SER A 44 2.47 -9.40 -0.84
CA SER A 44 3.29 -9.93 0.26
C SER A 44 4.75 -9.49 0.17
N ASP A 45 5.27 -9.40 -1.05
CA ASP A 45 6.68 -9.14 -1.35
C ASP A 45 7.13 -7.72 -0.95
N VAL A 46 6.18 -6.80 -0.76
CA VAL A 46 6.45 -5.41 -0.35
C VAL A 46 5.93 -5.10 1.05
N SER A 47 5.37 -6.09 1.75
CA SER A 47 4.83 -5.89 3.10
C SER A 47 5.93 -5.70 4.15
N ARG A 48 7.11 -6.34 3.96
CA ARG A 48 8.25 -6.20 4.87
C ARG A 48 9.56 -6.25 4.11
N PHE A 49 10.43 -5.26 4.32
CA PHE A 49 11.70 -5.14 3.62
C PHE A 49 12.72 -4.35 4.46
N SER A 50 14.01 -4.54 4.17
CA SER A 50 15.10 -3.80 4.81
C SER A 50 15.72 -2.82 3.83
N LEU A 51 16.09 -1.63 4.31
CA LEU A 51 16.80 -0.62 3.53
C LEU A 51 18.07 -0.21 4.24
N LYS A 52 19.20 -0.28 3.54
CA LYS A 52 20.48 0.22 4.04
C LYS A 52 20.45 1.74 4.17
N SER A 53 21.40 2.27 4.93
CA SER A 53 21.65 3.71 5.01
C SER A 53 21.75 4.34 3.62
N GLY A 54 20.91 5.34 3.34
CA GLY A 54 20.88 6.05 2.06
C GLY A 54 20.27 5.28 0.88
N GLU A 55 19.79 4.06 1.10
CA GLU A 55 19.15 3.26 0.05
C GLU A 55 17.76 3.80 -0.29
N VAL A 56 17.43 3.74 -1.59
CA VAL A 56 16.12 4.11 -2.12
C VAL A 56 15.43 2.87 -2.67
N LEU A 57 14.27 2.53 -2.11
CA LEU A 57 13.35 1.58 -2.70
C LEU A 57 12.37 2.34 -3.61
N SER A 58 12.21 1.86 -4.84
CA SER A 58 11.23 2.37 -5.79
C SER A 58 10.56 1.19 -6.48
N THR A 59 9.32 0.88 -6.10
CA THR A 59 8.59 -0.28 -6.65
C THR A 59 7.11 0.04 -6.83
N ALA A 60 6.48 -0.64 -7.79
CA ALA A 60 5.02 -0.65 -7.88
C ALA A 60 4.47 -1.71 -6.93
N LEU A 61 3.33 -1.43 -6.31
CA LEU A 61 2.60 -2.37 -5.47
C LEU A 61 1.12 -2.38 -5.83
N SER A 62 0.50 -3.54 -5.70
CA SER A 62 -0.93 -3.73 -5.83
C SER A 62 -1.58 -3.74 -4.46
N VAL A 63 -2.70 -3.02 -4.35
CA VAL A 63 -3.64 -3.16 -3.25
C VAL A 63 -4.93 -3.72 -3.82
N LYS A 64 -5.46 -4.76 -3.17
CA LYS A 64 -6.72 -5.40 -3.58
C LYS A 64 -7.76 -5.25 -2.50
N ALA A 65 -9.01 -5.12 -2.92
CA ALA A 65 -10.17 -5.08 -2.03
C ALA A 65 -11.30 -5.91 -2.63
N ASP A 66 -12.09 -6.55 -1.77
CA ASP A 66 -13.36 -7.14 -2.16
C ASP A 66 -14.37 -6.01 -2.43
N PRO A 67 -15.00 -5.97 -3.62
CA PRO A 67 -16.00 -4.96 -3.94
C PRO A 67 -17.16 -4.89 -2.93
N VAL A 68 -17.46 -5.96 -2.18
CA VAL A 68 -18.51 -5.95 -1.14
C VAL A 68 -18.26 -4.92 -0.03
N TYR A 69 -16.99 -4.59 0.24
CA TYR A 69 -16.61 -3.61 1.26
C TYR A 69 -16.46 -2.19 0.71
N LEU A 70 -16.60 -1.99 -0.61
CA LEU A 70 -16.48 -0.67 -1.25
C LEU A 70 -17.81 0.07 -1.22
N LYS A 71 -17.94 1.01 -0.27
CA LYS A 71 -19.17 1.81 -0.08
C LYS A 71 -19.28 3.00 -1.04
N SER A 72 -18.19 3.37 -1.70
CA SER A 72 -18.13 4.48 -2.66
C SER A 72 -17.17 4.17 -3.81
N PRO A 73 -17.34 4.82 -4.98
CA PRO A 73 -16.40 4.66 -6.11
C PRO A 73 -14.98 5.14 -5.81
N SER A 74 -14.80 5.94 -4.75
CA SER A 74 -13.52 6.41 -4.27
C SER A 74 -13.53 6.38 -2.74
N THR A 75 -12.63 5.61 -2.16
CA THR A 75 -12.46 5.46 -0.70
C THR A 75 -11.06 5.92 -0.31
N GLU A 76 -10.92 6.59 0.83
CA GLU A 76 -9.59 6.93 1.35
C GLU A 76 -8.95 5.69 1.98
N ILE A 77 -7.68 5.47 1.68
CA ILE A 77 -6.85 4.46 2.33
C ILE A 77 -5.62 5.11 2.91
N LEU A 78 -5.07 4.49 3.96
CA LEU A 78 -3.88 4.97 4.65
C LEU A 78 -2.79 3.91 4.55
N PHE A 79 -1.68 4.26 3.90
CA PHE A 79 -0.44 3.50 3.98
C PHE A 79 0.29 3.88 5.27
N THR A 80 0.77 2.89 6.01
CA THR A 80 1.62 3.08 7.18
C THR A 80 2.93 2.36 6.93
N LEU A 81 4.03 3.09 6.95
CA LEU A 81 5.38 2.55 7.01
C LEU A 81 5.89 2.69 8.43
N GLN A 82 6.31 1.59 9.04
CA GLN A 82 6.78 1.59 10.43
C GLN A 82 8.05 0.76 10.56
N ASP A 83 9.03 1.27 11.28
CA ASP A 83 10.21 0.47 11.65
C ASP A 83 9.81 -0.65 12.62
N VAL A 84 10.35 -1.84 12.40
CA VAL A 84 9.98 -3.04 13.19
C VAL A 84 10.64 -3.05 14.58
N ASP A 85 11.75 -2.34 14.75
CA ASP A 85 12.54 -2.28 15.98
C ASP A 85 12.31 -0.97 16.75
N ASP A 86 11.90 0.11 16.05
CA ASP A 86 11.52 1.40 16.64
C ASP A 86 10.09 1.83 16.22
N PRO A 87 9.06 1.51 17.03
CA PRO A 87 7.69 1.92 16.75
C PRO A 87 7.45 3.44 16.66
N ALA A 88 8.36 4.27 17.19
CA ALA A 88 8.25 5.72 17.08
C ALA A 88 8.65 6.21 15.68
N MET A 89 9.42 5.43 14.92
CA MET A 89 9.77 5.70 13.53
C MET A 89 8.65 5.21 12.61
N ARG A 90 7.68 6.09 12.36
CA ARG A 90 6.47 5.80 11.59
C ARG A 90 6.12 6.95 10.65
N THR A 91 5.74 6.60 9.43
CA THR A 91 5.23 7.53 8.41
C THR A 91 3.90 7.04 7.89
N GLU A 92 2.97 7.96 7.68
CA GLU A 92 1.64 7.68 7.15
C GLU A 92 1.42 8.49 5.87
N GLU A 93 0.83 7.86 4.85
CA GLU A 93 0.51 8.51 3.58
C GLU A 93 -0.91 8.16 3.13
N HIS A 94 -1.72 9.19 2.85
CA HIS A 94 -3.10 9.02 2.40
C HIS A 94 -3.14 8.80 0.88
N ALA A 95 -3.99 7.88 0.44
CA ALA A 95 -4.27 7.65 -0.97
C ALA A 95 -5.75 7.40 -1.21
N ARG A 96 -6.14 7.34 -2.49
CA ARG A 96 -7.49 6.95 -2.90
C ARG A 96 -7.47 5.56 -3.50
N PHE A 97 -8.36 4.71 -3.02
CA PHE A 97 -8.71 3.44 -3.64
C PHE A 97 -9.95 3.65 -4.50
N LEU A 98 -9.80 3.41 -5.80
CA LEU A 98 -10.86 3.54 -6.78
C LEU A 98 -11.59 2.21 -6.91
N GLY A 99 -12.86 2.23 -6.55
CA GLY A 99 -13.79 1.14 -6.79
C GLY A 99 -14.41 1.20 -8.19
N PRO A 100 -15.25 0.23 -8.55
CA PRO A 100 -15.99 0.27 -9.80
C PRO A 100 -16.87 1.52 -9.81
N THR A 101 -16.66 2.37 -10.81
CA THR A 101 -17.64 3.41 -11.17
C THR A 101 -18.80 2.70 -11.86
N GLY A 102 -19.85 2.37 -11.11
CA GLY A 102 -21.10 1.89 -11.71
C GLY A 102 -21.60 2.90 -12.75
N GLY A 103 -21.92 2.41 -13.95
CA GLY A 103 -22.56 3.17 -15.03
C GLY A 103 -24.07 3.32 -14.85
#